data_AF-A0A925GRC9-F1
#
_entry.id   AF-A0A925GRC9-F1
#
_cell.length_a   1.000
_cell.length_b   1.000
_cell.length_c   1.000
_cell.angle_alpha   90.00
_cell.angle_beta   90.00
_cell.angle_gamma   90.00
#
_symmetry.space_group_name_H-M   'P 1'
#
loop_
_entity.id
_entity.type
_entity.pdbx_description
1 polymer ?
#
loop_
_entity_poly.entity_id
_entity_poly.type
_entity_poly.pdbx_seq_one_letter_code
_entity_poly.pdbx_strand_id
1 'polypeptide(L)'
;FQTLNMVPYSHIIRPDVTKVFSSHTLKFGGEFRKLFMNFRQHGQPSGSYTFNAGVTQRVLGAAAAQTQGNGFASFLLGIPGNGNLEHTYATASASEYFGLYVQDDWKVSRKLTINIGVRYDVDVPRTERYNRLSYFDIDAPSPIAGKVPGFQDLKGVMRFATPDNRRQTPTDLNNWGPRFGFAYQFTPKSVFRGAYALMYSGSVMQAAGTSGSSGTEGFTGSTNMIVTNNGGRTFEASLSNPFPSGFNLPLGAAEGAISGASTNLGLGIGASFFNDYRNPVIQQWNGTIQHEFGRGFLIEVGYLGSKGNHLIDGESSMTFNQLPASFFSLGNQLLSTNQVENPFFGVITNSNSILSRPTVPYNQLLRAYPQYTSVSAFRKPQANSIYHSFTLRADKRFSDGLNALVSFTAGKLIDDASQTVTFLGEAGTKQDFYNRAAERSISTQDVSRRLVLSANYELPFGRSKALLANAPKAIDFILGGWQMNAIASFQSGVPLKISNGGNNTNLGSPGQRPNSNGKTAKLDNPTMEKYFDTAVFSQAPNFTFGNLSRTLPDVRTPSQNNLDASVFKRFRVTERSTFEFRAEAFNATNHPTWANPGVDVTNASSFGVITNKNGSRVLQLALKFLF
;
A
#
# COMPACT_ATOMS: atom_id res chain seq x y z
N PHE A 1 12.22 8.67 16.61
CA PHE A 1 10.74 8.73 16.65
C PHE A 1 10.27 8.90 18.08
N GLN A 2 10.37 10.11 18.64
CA GLN A 2 9.72 10.46 19.90
C GLN A 2 8.62 11.48 19.56
N THR A 3 7.47 11.34 20.23
CA THR A 3 6.31 12.25 20.26
C THR A 3 5.25 12.16 19.14
N LEU A 4 4.51 11.04 19.09
CA LEU A 4 3.06 11.11 18.92
C LEU A 4 2.45 11.51 20.27
N ASN A 5 2.60 12.78 20.68
CA ASN A 5 2.05 13.31 21.94
C ASN A 5 0.52 13.53 21.89
N MET A 6 -0.16 12.99 20.88
CA MET A 6 -1.57 13.24 20.63
C MET A 6 -2.26 11.92 20.34
N VAL A 7 -2.76 11.30 21.40
CA VAL A 7 -3.53 10.07 21.31
C VAL A 7 -4.85 10.39 20.60
N PRO A 8 -5.16 9.75 19.45
CA PRO A 8 -6.48 9.89 18.85
C PRO A 8 -7.54 9.39 19.83
N TYR A 9 -8.66 10.09 19.90
CA TYR A 9 -9.77 9.69 20.77
C TYR A 9 -11.09 9.79 20.02
N SER A 10 -12.10 9.08 20.53
CA SER A 10 -13.44 9.10 19.94
C SER A 10 -14.51 9.06 21.02
N HIS A 11 -15.66 9.64 20.70
CA HIS A 11 -16.90 9.45 21.45
C HIS A 11 -17.79 8.55 20.62
N ILE A 12 -18.26 7.45 21.21
CA ILE A 12 -19.06 6.43 20.52
C ILE A 12 -20.33 6.20 21.32
N ILE A 13 -21.47 6.26 20.64
CA ILE A 13 -22.77 5.84 21.16
C ILE A 13 -23.26 4.74 20.24
N ARG A 14 -23.53 3.56 20.80
CA ARG A 14 -23.93 2.39 20.02
C ARG A 14 -25.10 1.65 20.69
N PRO A 15 -26.35 1.99 20.35
CA PRO A 15 -27.51 1.22 20.77
C PRO A 15 -27.64 -0.05 19.91
N ASP A 16 -27.80 -1.19 20.55
CA ASP A 16 -28.10 -2.46 19.91
C ASP A 16 -29.33 -3.08 20.59
N VAL A 17 -30.33 -3.49 19.82
CA VAL A 17 -31.53 -4.17 20.31
C VAL A 17 -31.65 -5.52 19.60
N THR A 18 -31.89 -6.57 20.40
CA THR A 18 -32.18 -7.91 19.89
C THR A 18 -33.57 -8.33 20.35
N LYS A 19 -34.43 -8.72 19.41
CA LYS A 19 -35.74 -9.29 19.68
C LYS A 19 -35.81 -10.70 19.11
N VAL A 20 -35.95 -11.67 19.99
CA VAL A 20 -36.20 -13.08 19.61
C VAL A 20 -37.69 -13.33 19.67
N PHE A 21 -38.29 -13.80 18.58
CA PHE A 21 -39.69 -14.20 18.55
C PHE A 21 -39.90 -15.31 17.52
N SER A 22 -40.58 -16.38 17.91
CA SER A 22 -40.80 -17.54 17.04
C SER A 22 -39.49 -18.05 16.42
N SER A 23 -39.43 -18.19 15.10
CA SER A 23 -38.26 -18.58 14.32
C SER A 23 -37.33 -17.42 13.94
N HIS A 24 -37.62 -16.19 14.38
CA HIS A 24 -36.88 -14.99 14.01
C HIS A 24 -36.04 -14.47 15.18
N THR A 25 -34.86 -13.97 14.85
CA THR A 25 -34.03 -13.18 15.76
C THR A 25 -33.68 -11.88 15.04
N LEU A 26 -34.49 -10.85 15.28
CA LEU A 26 -34.27 -9.52 14.74
C LEU A 26 -33.23 -8.78 15.58
N LYS A 27 -32.26 -8.19 14.90
CA LYS A 27 -31.25 -7.31 15.45
C LYS A 27 -31.31 -5.99 14.71
N PHE A 28 -31.46 -4.90 15.43
CA PHE A 28 -31.34 -3.57 14.85
C PHE A 28 -30.58 -2.68 15.81
N GLY A 29 -29.88 -1.71 15.27
CA GLY A 29 -29.03 -0.85 16.06
C GLY A 29 -28.41 0.24 15.22
N GLY A 30 -27.62 1.06 15.88
CA GLY A 30 -26.90 2.13 15.22
C GLY A 30 -25.59 2.44 15.90
N GLU A 31 -24.79 3.27 15.25
CA GLU A 31 -23.57 3.83 15.80
C GLU A 31 -23.51 5.30 15.43
N PHE A 32 -23.34 6.15 16.43
CA PHE A 32 -22.82 7.49 16.23
C PHE A 32 -21.39 7.52 16.75
N ARG A 33 -20.46 8.03 15.95
CA ARG A 33 -19.06 8.19 16.35
C ARG A 33 -18.53 9.55 15.95
N LYS A 34 -17.99 10.28 16.93
CA LYS A 34 -17.18 11.49 16.71
C LYS A 34 -15.71 11.13 16.91
N LEU A 35 -14.90 11.23 15.86
CA LEU A 35 -13.46 10.99 15.91
C LEU A 35 -12.71 12.31 16.02
N PHE A 36 -11.69 12.33 16.85
CA PHE A 36 -10.73 13.43 16.95
C PHE A 36 -9.32 12.91 16.73
N MET A 37 -8.57 13.59 15.88
CA MET A 37 -7.18 13.27 15.62
C MET A 37 -6.39 14.56 15.48
N ASN A 38 -5.45 14.76 16.39
CA ASN A 38 -4.43 15.76 16.19
C ASN A 38 -3.21 15.07 15.60
N PHE A 39 -2.73 15.57 14.46
CA PHE A 39 -1.65 14.96 13.72
C PHE A 39 -0.59 16.01 13.40
N ARG A 40 0.67 15.67 13.72
CA ARG A 40 1.84 16.45 13.35
C ARG A 40 2.90 15.50 12.84
N GLN A 41 3.30 15.69 11.59
CA GLN A 41 4.47 15.05 11.02
C GLN A 41 5.50 16.15 10.80
N HIS A 42 6.62 16.05 11.51
CA HIS A 42 7.75 16.93 11.25
C HIS A 42 8.36 16.52 9.90
N GLY A 43 8.36 17.46 8.96
CA GLY A 43 9.17 17.38 7.74
C GLY A 43 10.65 17.58 8.08
N GLN A 44 11.30 18.52 7.40
CA GLN A 44 12.64 19.00 7.75
C GLN A 44 12.61 20.46 8.25
N PRO A 45 12.14 20.72 9.49
CA PRO A 45 12.02 22.09 10.00
C PRO A 45 13.37 22.81 10.18
N SER A 46 14.46 22.05 10.36
CA SER A 46 15.84 22.56 10.41
C SER A 46 16.59 22.39 9.08
N GLY A 47 15.89 21.93 8.04
CA GLY A 47 16.44 21.56 6.75
C GLY A 47 17.06 20.16 6.69
N SER A 48 17.14 19.61 5.48
CA SER A 48 17.97 18.45 5.14
C SER A 48 18.86 18.84 3.98
N TYR A 49 20.14 18.48 4.08
CA TYR A 49 21.18 18.87 3.12
C TYR A 49 21.94 17.62 2.73
N THR A 50 22.01 17.36 1.42
CA THR A 50 22.71 16.20 0.87
C THR A 50 24.00 16.66 0.20
N PHE A 51 25.12 16.10 0.65
CA PHE A 51 26.43 16.33 0.04
C PHE A 51 26.75 15.18 -0.91
N ASN A 52 26.82 15.50 -2.20
CA ASN A 52 27.14 14.54 -3.25
C ASN A 52 28.36 15.01 -4.06
N ALA A 53 28.84 14.15 -4.95
CA ALA A 53 30.04 14.43 -5.74
C ALA A 53 29.85 15.51 -6.83
N GLY A 54 28.62 15.97 -7.08
CA GLY A 54 28.30 16.88 -8.19
C GLY A 54 28.88 18.29 -8.08
N VAL A 55 29.23 18.75 -6.87
CA VAL A 55 29.85 20.06 -6.64
C VAL A 55 31.35 20.04 -7.00
N THR A 56 32.02 18.93 -6.73
CA THR A 56 33.48 18.78 -6.88
C THR A 56 33.86 17.94 -8.11
N GLN A 57 32.90 17.60 -8.96
CA GLN A 57 33.16 16.85 -10.18
C GLN A 57 33.86 17.70 -11.24
N ARG A 58 34.65 17.02 -12.09
CA ARG A 58 35.38 17.68 -13.18
C ARG A 58 34.45 18.17 -14.30
N VAL A 59 33.43 17.38 -14.65
CA VAL A 59 32.50 17.70 -15.74
C VAL A 59 31.25 18.37 -15.17
N LEU A 60 31.14 19.68 -15.37
CA LEU A 60 29.98 20.48 -14.94
C LEU A 60 28.72 20.12 -15.75
N GLY A 61 27.55 20.23 -15.14
CA GLY A 61 26.24 19.97 -15.78
C GLY A 61 25.90 18.49 -16.01
N ALA A 62 26.81 17.56 -15.70
CA ALA A 62 26.53 16.12 -15.73
C ALA A 62 25.92 15.64 -14.41
N ALA A 63 25.15 14.55 -14.46
CA ALA A 63 24.75 13.83 -13.25
C ALA A 63 26.00 13.37 -12.49
N ALA A 64 25.96 13.45 -11.15
CA ALA A 64 27.10 13.11 -10.30
C ALA A 64 27.58 11.67 -10.59
N ALA A 65 28.76 11.55 -11.20
CA ALA A 65 29.36 10.27 -11.54
C ALA A 65 30.15 9.71 -10.35
N GLN A 66 30.04 8.40 -10.06
CA GLN A 66 30.84 7.78 -8.99
C GLN A 66 32.36 7.84 -9.22
N THR A 67 32.79 8.16 -10.44
CA THR A 67 34.19 8.25 -10.85
C THR A 67 34.73 9.68 -10.83
N GLN A 68 33.92 10.69 -10.47
CA GLN A 68 34.33 12.10 -10.46
C GLN A 68 33.74 12.85 -9.27
N GLY A 69 34.55 13.71 -8.66
CA GLY A 69 34.15 14.47 -7.48
C GLY A 69 34.10 13.61 -6.21
N ASN A 70 33.79 14.26 -5.09
CA ASN A 70 33.75 13.64 -3.78
C ASN A 70 32.74 14.38 -2.87
N GLY A 71 31.74 13.65 -2.35
CA GLY A 71 30.71 14.24 -1.49
C GLY A 71 31.25 14.78 -0.16
N PHE A 72 32.30 14.17 0.39
CA PHE A 72 32.96 14.67 1.59
C PHE A 72 33.72 15.98 1.31
N ALA A 73 34.34 16.11 0.14
CA ALA A 73 34.94 17.39 -0.28
C ALA A 73 33.87 18.49 -0.44
N SER A 74 32.70 18.17 -1.03
CA SER A 74 31.56 19.11 -1.11
C SER A 74 31.09 19.55 0.29
N PHE A 75 31.10 18.63 1.27
CA PHE A 75 30.80 18.94 2.67
C PHE A 75 31.82 19.89 3.30
N LEU A 76 33.13 19.64 3.11
CA LEU A 76 34.18 20.52 3.61
C LEU A 76 34.13 21.93 3.01
N LEU A 77 33.71 22.05 1.74
CA LEU A 77 33.46 23.34 1.10
C LEU A 77 32.19 24.03 1.62
N GLY A 78 31.34 23.32 2.37
CA GLY A 78 30.06 23.84 2.85
C GLY A 78 29.04 24.05 1.73
N ILE A 79 29.17 23.36 0.60
CA ILE A 79 28.26 23.48 -0.56
C ILE A 79 27.54 22.14 -0.74
N PRO A 80 26.30 22.02 -0.26
CA PRO A 80 25.45 20.85 -0.52
C PRO A 80 25.19 20.68 -2.02
N GLY A 81 24.96 19.45 -2.46
CA GLY A 81 24.49 19.20 -3.84
C GLY A 81 22.99 19.46 -4.00
N ASN A 82 22.23 19.38 -2.90
CA ASN A 82 20.85 19.84 -2.77
C ASN A 82 20.50 19.99 -1.29
N GLY A 83 19.37 20.62 -1.02
CA GLY A 83 18.76 20.63 0.29
C GLY A 83 17.32 21.13 0.21
N ASN A 84 16.59 20.94 1.29
CA ASN A 84 15.23 21.46 1.43
C ASN A 84 14.92 21.79 2.88
N LEU A 85 13.96 22.70 3.09
CA LEU A 85 13.42 23.04 4.40
C LEU A 85 11.90 23.06 4.31
N GLU A 86 11.23 22.45 5.30
CA GLU A 86 9.77 22.33 5.31
C GLU A 86 9.13 23.03 6.51
N HIS A 87 8.16 23.88 6.22
CA HIS A 87 7.25 24.48 7.17
C HIS A 87 5.96 23.67 7.22
N THR A 88 5.82 22.88 8.29
CA THR A 88 4.64 22.04 8.54
C THR A 88 3.93 22.50 9.80
N TYR A 89 2.61 22.36 9.84
CA TYR A 89 1.80 22.68 11.01
C TYR A 89 1.12 21.44 11.56
N ALA A 90 0.71 21.52 12.84
CA ALA A 90 -0.08 20.48 13.47
C ALA A 90 -1.55 20.66 13.11
N THR A 91 -2.17 19.61 12.57
CA THR A 91 -3.60 19.56 12.28
C THR A 91 -4.38 19.08 13.49
N ALA A 92 -5.57 19.63 13.71
CA ALA A 92 -6.53 19.16 14.71
C ALA A 92 -7.85 18.81 14.01
N SER A 93 -7.93 17.59 13.48
CA SER A 93 -9.04 17.11 12.66
C SER A 93 -10.13 16.44 13.51
N ALA A 94 -11.38 16.63 13.10
CA ALA A 94 -12.52 15.92 13.66
C ALA A 94 -13.47 15.47 12.55
N SER A 95 -14.12 14.31 12.70
CA SER A 95 -15.11 13.79 11.76
C SER A 95 -16.21 13.03 12.48
N GLU A 96 -17.36 12.92 11.83
CA GLU A 96 -18.52 12.17 12.32
C GLU A 96 -18.75 10.92 11.48
N TYR A 97 -19.39 9.95 12.10
CA TYR A 97 -19.83 8.72 11.47
C TYR A 97 -21.20 8.34 12.01
N PHE A 98 -22.08 7.93 11.10
CA PHE A 98 -23.41 7.43 11.41
C PHE A 98 -23.58 6.06 10.77
N GLY A 99 -23.95 5.05 11.55
CA GLY A 99 -24.28 3.71 11.07
C GLY A 99 -25.66 3.31 11.56
N LEU A 100 -26.48 2.71 10.69
CA LEU A 100 -27.76 2.09 11.06
C LEU A 100 -27.83 0.70 10.45
N TYR A 101 -28.40 -0.28 11.16
CA TYR A 101 -28.60 -1.60 10.59
C TYR A 101 -29.87 -2.27 11.08
N VAL A 102 -30.38 -3.16 10.24
CA VAL A 102 -31.39 -4.16 10.59
C VAL A 102 -30.98 -5.50 10.01
N GLN A 103 -31.14 -6.56 10.79
CA GLN A 103 -30.78 -7.93 10.42
C GLN A 103 -31.80 -8.90 11.03
N ASP A 104 -32.12 -9.95 10.29
CA ASP A 104 -32.92 -11.08 10.74
C ASP A 104 -32.14 -12.38 10.59
N ASP A 105 -32.02 -13.14 11.69
CA ASP A 105 -31.62 -14.54 11.66
C ASP A 105 -32.90 -15.40 11.70
N TRP A 106 -33.33 -15.88 10.54
CA TRP A 106 -34.57 -16.62 10.36
C TRP A 106 -34.32 -18.13 10.25
N LYS A 107 -34.80 -18.89 11.24
CA LYS A 107 -34.80 -20.36 11.24
C LYS A 107 -36.02 -20.88 10.46
N VAL A 108 -35.92 -20.87 9.13
CA VAL A 108 -36.99 -21.36 8.22
C VAL A 108 -37.40 -22.79 8.56
N SER A 109 -36.44 -23.66 8.90
CA SER A 109 -36.70 -25.02 9.38
C SER A 109 -35.55 -25.49 10.28
N ARG A 110 -35.63 -26.74 10.78
CA ARG A 110 -34.52 -27.37 11.51
C ARG A 110 -33.25 -27.56 10.66
N LYS A 111 -33.38 -27.49 9.33
CA LYS A 111 -32.27 -27.69 8.38
C LYS A 111 -31.83 -26.42 7.67
N LEU A 112 -32.65 -25.37 7.66
CA LEU A 112 -32.39 -24.15 6.90
C LEU A 112 -32.48 -22.93 7.82
N THR A 113 -31.38 -22.17 7.88
CA THR A 113 -31.33 -20.84 8.47
C THR A 113 -30.96 -19.83 7.40
N ILE A 114 -31.67 -18.71 7.35
CA ILE A 114 -31.38 -17.58 6.47
C ILE A 114 -30.97 -16.39 7.35
N ASN A 115 -29.97 -15.65 6.91
CA ASN A 115 -29.53 -14.38 7.48
C ASN A 115 -29.74 -13.30 6.42
N ILE A 116 -30.56 -12.30 6.71
CA ILE A 116 -30.77 -11.16 5.82
C ILE A 116 -30.55 -9.89 6.62
N GLY A 117 -29.83 -8.92 6.06
CA GLY A 117 -29.71 -7.63 6.70
C GLY A 117 -29.29 -6.53 5.74
N VAL A 118 -29.43 -5.30 6.19
CA VAL A 118 -28.93 -4.11 5.50
C VAL A 118 -28.30 -3.18 6.52
N ARG A 119 -27.19 -2.56 6.13
CA ARG A 119 -26.54 -1.50 6.88
C ARG A 119 -26.46 -0.23 6.04
N TYR A 120 -26.66 0.92 6.67
CA TYR A 120 -26.43 2.24 6.08
C TYR A 120 -25.29 2.92 6.83
N ASP A 121 -24.26 3.39 6.11
CA ASP A 121 -23.00 3.91 6.67
C ASP A 121 -22.66 5.30 6.13
N VAL A 122 -22.63 6.34 6.94
CA VAL A 122 -22.28 7.71 6.50
C VAL A 122 -20.99 8.16 7.17
N ASP A 123 -19.94 8.32 6.38
CA ASP A 123 -18.70 8.97 6.80
C ASP A 123 -18.74 10.46 6.46
N VAL A 124 -18.80 11.32 7.47
CA VAL A 124 -18.75 12.76 7.26
C VAL A 124 -17.29 13.19 7.09
N PRO A 125 -16.94 13.90 5.99
CA PRO A 125 -15.59 14.41 5.79
C PRO A 125 -15.10 15.27 6.95
N ARG A 126 -13.80 15.17 7.24
CA ARG A 126 -13.14 15.85 8.34
C ARG A 126 -13.25 17.36 8.21
N THR A 127 -13.30 17.99 9.37
CA THR A 127 -13.09 19.42 9.57
C THR A 127 -11.85 19.61 10.42
N GLU A 128 -11.12 20.70 10.22
CA GLU A 128 -10.00 21.08 11.08
C GLU A 128 -10.43 22.22 12.01
N ARG A 129 -9.94 22.22 13.26
CA ARG A 129 -10.34 23.16 14.32
C ARG A 129 -10.29 24.61 13.87
N TYR A 130 -9.27 24.99 13.11
CA TYR A 130 -9.00 26.36 12.65
C TYR A 130 -9.24 26.54 11.15
N ASN A 131 -9.95 25.61 10.49
CA ASN A 131 -10.23 25.63 9.05
C ASN A 131 -8.99 25.67 8.17
N ARG A 132 -7.88 25.10 8.64
CA ARG A 132 -6.64 24.98 7.86
C ARG A 132 -6.67 23.71 7.02
N LEU A 133 -7.59 23.68 6.06
CA LEU A 133 -7.70 22.62 5.06
C LEU A 133 -7.78 23.25 3.68
N SER A 134 -7.16 22.62 2.69
CA SER A 134 -7.12 23.09 1.31
C SER A 134 -7.58 22.01 0.34
N TYR A 135 -8.24 22.40 -0.74
CA TYR A 135 -8.59 21.50 -1.84
C TYR A 135 -8.36 22.18 -3.19
N PHE A 136 -8.00 21.42 -4.20
CA PHE A 136 -7.74 21.92 -5.54
C PHE A 136 -9.04 21.84 -6.36
N ASP A 137 -9.52 23.00 -6.77
CA ASP A 137 -10.67 23.17 -7.65
C ASP A 137 -10.16 23.26 -9.08
N ILE A 138 -10.37 22.19 -9.85
CA ILE A 138 -9.83 22.02 -11.19
C ILE A 138 -10.50 22.91 -12.25
N ASP A 139 -11.75 23.31 -12.01
CA ASP A 139 -12.58 23.97 -13.02
C ASP A 139 -12.61 25.49 -12.83
N ALA A 140 -12.30 25.97 -11.62
CA ALA A 140 -12.28 27.38 -11.31
C ALA A 140 -11.18 28.15 -12.09
N PRO A 141 -11.48 29.37 -12.56
CA PRO A 141 -10.50 30.22 -13.25
C PRO A 141 -9.30 30.55 -12.37
N SER A 142 -8.10 30.40 -12.93
CA SER A 142 -6.84 30.81 -12.31
C SER A 142 -6.80 32.32 -12.10
N PRO A 143 -6.22 32.83 -11.00
CA PRO A 143 -6.10 34.28 -10.77
C PRO A 143 -5.16 35.00 -11.78
N ILE A 144 -4.43 34.23 -12.59
CA ILE A 144 -3.57 34.72 -13.68
C ILE A 144 -4.14 34.42 -15.07
N ALA A 145 -5.38 33.91 -15.17
CA ALA A 145 -6.09 33.81 -16.43
C ALA A 145 -6.19 35.20 -17.09
N GLY A 146 -5.87 35.27 -18.38
CA GLY A 146 -5.83 36.51 -19.16
C GLY A 146 -4.65 37.45 -18.85
N LYS A 147 -3.81 37.14 -17.86
CA LYS A 147 -2.60 37.91 -17.52
C LYS A 147 -1.33 37.33 -18.15
N VAL A 148 -1.40 36.10 -18.64
CA VAL A 148 -0.28 35.38 -19.26
C VAL A 148 -0.48 35.39 -20.80
N PRO A 149 0.47 35.92 -21.58
CA PRO A 149 0.39 35.91 -23.04
C PRO A 149 0.16 34.49 -23.59
N GLY A 150 -0.83 34.33 -24.48
CA GLY A 150 -1.19 33.03 -25.06
C GLY A 150 -2.04 32.12 -24.16
N PHE A 151 -2.34 32.52 -22.92
CA PHE A 151 -3.07 31.71 -21.94
C PHE A 151 -4.25 32.50 -21.32
N GLN A 152 -5.34 32.64 -22.08
CA GLN A 152 -6.53 33.37 -21.65
C GLN A 152 -7.38 32.58 -20.63
N ASP A 153 -7.52 31.26 -20.82
CA ASP A 153 -8.46 30.42 -20.07
C ASP A 153 -7.78 29.47 -19.07
N LEU A 154 -6.80 29.97 -18.31
CA LEU A 154 -6.15 29.15 -17.27
C LEU A 154 -7.14 28.75 -16.18
N LYS A 155 -7.17 27.46 -15.82
CA LYS A 155 -8.03 26.89 -14.77
C LYS A 155 -7.21 26.21 -13.69
N GLY A 156 -7.83 25.87 -12.57
CA GLY A 156 -7.18 25.19 -11.46
C GLY A 156 -6.70 26.16 -10.40
N VAL A 157 -7.35 26.16 -9.25
CA VAL A 157 -6.98 26.99 -8.09
C VAL A 157 -7.04 26.19 -6.80
N MET A 158 -6.13 26.49 -5.88
CA MET A 158 -6.28 26.02 -4.51
C MET A 158 -7.40 26.83 -3.83
N ARG A 159 -8.25 26.14 -3.06
CA ARG A 159 -9.32 26.70 -2.24
C ARG A 159 -9.07 26.32 -0.79
N PHE A 160 -9.49 27.17 0.13
CA PHE A 160 -9.44 26.87 1.56
C PHE A 160 -10.82 26.60 2.11
N ALA A 161 -10.88 25.71 3.09
CA ALA A 161 -12.06 25.56 3.92
C ALA A 161 -12.36 26.89 4.64
N THR A 162 -13.62 27.28 4.64
CA THR A 162 -14.09 28.51 5.29
C THR A 162 -14.99 28.16 6.48
N PRO A 163 -15.32 29.10 7.37
CA PRO A 163 -16.33 28.87 8.41
C PRO A 163 -17.66 28.34 7.86
N ASP A 164 -18.07 28.80 6.68
CA ASP A 164 -19.32 28.39 6.01
C ASP A 164 -19.20 27.05 5.28
N ASN A 165 -18.01 26.72 4.78
CA ASN A 165 -17.72 25.44 4.13
C ASN A 165 -16.43 24.83 4.67
N ARG A 166 -16.56 24.07 5.76
CA ARG A 166 -15.43 23.50 6.51
C ARG A 166 -14.86 22.19 5.93
N ARG A 167 -15.42 21.68 4.85
CA ARG A 167 -15.12 20.35 4.29
C ARG A 167 -14.44 20.45 2.93
N GLN A 168 -13.58 19.49 2.62
CA GLN A 168 -12.80 19.45 1.38
C GLN A 168 -13.51 18.72 0.24
N THR A 169 -14.59 18.01 0.56
CA THR A 169 -15.39 17.24 -0.38
C THR A 169 -16.81 17.08 0.19
N PRO A 170 -17.83 16.88 -0.65
CA PRO A 170 -19.18 16.54 -0.20
C PRO A 170 -19.22 15.23 0.62
N THR A 171 -20.28 15.05 1.41
CA THR A 171 -20.51 13.80 2.14
C THR A 171 -21.10 12.74 1.21
N ASP A 172 -20.50 11.56 1.18
CA ASP A 172 -21.03 10.43 0.42
C ASP A 172 -22.18 9.77 1.20
N LEU A 173 -23.39 9.82 0.64
CA LEU A 173 -24.63 9.34 1.26
C LEU A 173 -25.16 8.05 0.64
N ASN A 174 -24.45 7.44 -0.32
CA ASN A 174 -24.95 6.30 -1.11
C ASN A 174 -24.56 4.92 -0.55
N ASN A 175 -24.12 4.84 0.70
CA ASN A 175 -23.50 3.66 1.28
C ASN A 175 -24.51 2.68 1.91
N TRP A 176 -25.21 1.92 1.08
CA TRP A 176 -26.14 0.87 1.51
C TRP A 176 -25.50 -0.51 1.35
N GLY A 177 -25.20 -1.18 2.46
CA GLY A 177 -24.56 -2.49 2.52
C GLY A 177 -25.54 -3.63 2.81
N PRO A 178 -26.24 -4.20 1.79
CA PRO A 178 -27.03 -5.40 1.95
C PRO A 178 -26.15 -6.62 2.25
N ARG A 179 -26.71 -7.53 3.03
CA ARG A 179 -26.10 -8.81 3.42
C ARG A 179 -27.15 -9.91 3.33
N PHE A 180 -26.73 -11.02 2.74
CA PHE A 180 -27.53 -12.22 2.61
C PHE A 180 -26.65 -13.42 2.93
N GLY A 181 -27.15 -14.35 3.72
CA GLY A 181 -26.48 -15.60 4.03
C GLY A 181 -27.49 -16.70 4.28
N PHE A 182 -27.06 -17.94 4.13
CA PHE A 182 -27.85 -19.10 4.50
C PHE A 182 -26.96 -20.26 4.94
N ALA A 183 -27.53 -21.14 5.76
CA ALA A 183 -26.94 -22.41 6.14
C ALA A 183 -27.99 -23.50 5.95
N TYR A 184 -27.65 -24.51 5.15
CA TYR A 184 -28.51 -25.64 4.82
C TYR A 184 -27.85 -26.96 5.20
N GLN A 185 -28.43 -27.66 6.17
CA GLN A 185 -28.05 -28.99 6.59
C GLN A 185 -28.77 -30.04 5.72
N PHE A 186 -28.13 -30.47 4.64
CA PHE A 186 -28.70 -31.45 3.70
C PHE A 186 -28.53 -32.91 4.15
N THR A 187 -27.56 -33.19 5.05
CA THR A 187 -27.48 -34.46 5.80
C THR A 187 -27.16 -34.17 7.28
N PRO A 188 -27.36 -35.13 8.21
CA PRO A 188 -26.99 -34.93 9.61
C PRO A 188 -25.53 -34.50 9.83
N LYS A 189 -24.63 -34.82 8.90
CA LYS A 189 -23.18 -34.55 8.98
C LYS A 189 -22.68 -33.57 7.91
N SER A 190 -23.56 -33.06 7.04
CA SER A 190 -23.18 -32.16 5.95
C SER A 190 -23.96 -30.85 5.99
N VAL A 191 -23.23 -29.74 5.91
CA VAL A 191 -23.81 -28.40 5.87
C VAL A 191 -23.23 -27.63 4.69
N PHE A 192 -24.10 -27.00 3.91
CA PHE A 192 -23.72 -26.02 2.92
C PHE A 192 -24.02 -24.62 3.47
N ARG A 193 -23.06 -23.70 3.36
CA ARG A 193 -23.23 -22.29 3.71
C ARG A 193 -22.91 -21.43 2.51
N GLY A 194 -23.69 -20.39 2.30
CA GLY A 194 -23.41 -19.39 1.28
C GLY A 194 -23.75 -18.01 1.80
N ALA A 195 -22.98 -17.00 1.37
CA ALA A 195 -23.25 -15.62 1.73
C ALA A 195 -22.78 -14.64 0.65
N TYR A 196 -23.43 -13.48 0.62
CA TYR A 196 -23.06 -12.29 -0.12
C TYR A 196 -23.19 -11.07 0.80
N ALA A 197 -22.21 -10.17 0.77
CA ALA A 197 -22.26 -8.91 1.49
C ALA A 197 -21.62 -7.80 0.65
N LEU A 198 -22.27 -6.64 0.63
CA LEU A 198 -21.67 -5.39 0.18
C LEU A 198 -21.33 -4.55 1.41
N MET A 199 -20.10 -4.06 1.47
CA MET A 199 -19.54 -3.39 2.65
C MET A 199 -18.75 -2.15 2.20
N TYR A 200 -18.72 -1.13 3.05
CA TYR A 200 -17.97 0.09 2.80
C TYR A 200 -16.79 0.15 3.77
N SER A 201 -15.63 0.55 3.25
CA SER A 201 -14.47 0.88 4.09
C SER A 201 -14.60 2.31 4.61
N GLY A 202 -13.95 2.58 5.74
CA GLY A 202 -13.84 3.95 6.26
C GLY A 202 -13.19 4.88 5.23
N SER A 203 -13.77 6.07 5.10
CA SER A 203 -13.27 7.14 4.24
C SER A 203 -11.92 7.69 4.69
N VAL A 204 -10.95 7.86 3.78
CA VAL A 204 -9.72 8.62 4.07
C VAL A 204 -9.97 10.12 4.28
N MET A 205 -11.19 10.59 3.98
CA MET A 205 -11.61 11.94 4.32
C MET A 205 -12.07 12.06 5.77
N GLN A 206 -12.19 10.98 6.56
CA GLN A 206 -12.39 11.09 8.01
C GLN A 206 -11.16 11.67 8.71
N ALA A 207 -11.32 12.06 9.98
CA ALA A 207 -10.23 12.55 10.81
C ALA A 207 -9.07 11.55 10.84
N ALA A 208 -9.36 10.24 10.94
CA ALA A 208 -8.38 9.16 10.94
C ALA A 208 -7.53 9.07 9.66
N GLY A 209 -8.03 9.61 8.53
CA GLY A 209 -7.26 9.68 7.28
C GLY A 209 -6.37 10.91 7.16
N THR A 210 -6.26 11.76 8.19
CA THR A 210 -5.30 12.88 8.18
C THR A 210 -3.88 12.32 8.26
N SER A 211 -3.10 12.50 7.20
CA SER A 211 -1.72 12.01 7.14
C SER A 211 -0.87 12.91 6.25
N GLY A 212 0.39 13.11 6.62
CA GLY A 212 1.32 13.98 5.89
C GLY A 212 0.72 15.37 5.66
N SER A 213 0.83 15.86 4.42
CA SER A 213 0.28 17.12 3.93
C SER A 213 -1.07 16.97 3.20
N SER A 214 -1.74 15.80 3.31
CA SER A 214 -2.99 15.54 2.60
C SER A 214 -4.06 16.56 2.98
N GLY A 215 -4.44 17.38 2.00
CA GLY A 215 -5.44 18.40 2.16
C GLY A 215 -5.04 19.57 3.05
N THR A 216 -3.74 19.77 3.26
CA THR A 216 -3.17 20.86 4.07
C THR A 216 -2.10 21.65 3.32
N GLU A 217 -1.93 21.34 2.05
CA GLU A 217 -0.89 21.87 1.17
C GLU A 217 -0.83 23.39 1.15
N GLY A 218 -1.98 24.08 1.18
CA GLY A 218 -2.00 25.54 1.18
C GLY A 218 -1.59 26.22 2.49
N PHE A 219 -1.35 25.42 3.53
CA PHE A 219 -0.91 25.85 4.85
C PHE A 219 0.46 25.26 5.21
N THR A 220 1.08 24.51 4.29
CA THR A 220 2.45 24.00 4.39
C THR A 220 3.33 24.63 3.32
N GLY A 221 4.60 24.84 3.61
CA GLY A 221 5.57 25.36 2.64
C GLY A 221 6.81 24.49 2.58
N SER A 222 7.38 24.34 1.39
CA SER A 222 8.69 23.72 1.21
C SER A 222 9.57 24.65 0.39
N THR A 223 10.77 24.90 0.90
CA THR A 223 11.80 25.71 0.25
C THR A 223 12.92 24.77 -0.18
N ASN A 224 13.13 24.63 -1.49
CA ASN A 224 14.25 23.87 -2.02
C ASN A 224 15.47 24.78 -2.14
N MET A 225 16.64 24.24 -1.80
CA MET A 225 17.91 24.95 -1.95
C MET A 225 18.30 24.99 -3.42
N ILE A 226 18.36 26.18 -4.00
CA ILE A 226 18.89 26.41 -5.34
C ILE A 226 20.40 26.63 -5.22
N VAL A 227 21.15 25.53 -5.31
CA VAL A 227 22.61 25.56 -5.20
C VAL A 227 23.25 26.30 -6.39
N THR A 228 22.72 26.10 -7.60
CA THR A 228 23.26 26.66 -8.84
C THR A 228 22.16 26.79 -9.91
N ASN A 229 22.23 27.83 -10.74
CA ASN A 229 21.31 28.04 -11.87
C ASN A 229 21.92 27.73 -13.24
N ASN A 230 23.21 27.38 -13.29
CA ASN A 230 23.97 27.23 -14.54
C ASN A 230 24.78 25.92 -14.59
N GLY A 231 24.27 24.87 -13.93
CA GLY A 231 24.86 23.54 -13.97
C GLY A 231 26.16 23.39 -13.17
N GLY A 232 26.32 24.17 -12.09
CA GLY A 232 27.48 24.09 -11.20
C GLY A 232 28.65 24.98 -11.62
N ARG A 233 28.45 25.94 -12.53
CA ARG A 233 29.49 26.93 -12.89
C ARG A 233 29.62 28.03 -11.85
N THR A 234 28.49 28.46 -11.27
CA THR A 234 28.44 29.34 -10.09
C THR A 234 27.54 28.73 -9.02
N PHE A 235 27.86 29.00 -7.76
CA PHE A 235 27.10 28.55 -6.61
C PHE A 235 26.42 29.76 -5.96
N GLU A 236 25.10 29.71 -5.88
CA GLU A 236 24.27 30.79 -5.32
C GLU A 236 24.00 30.56 -3.82
N ALA A 237 23.96 29.29 -3.38
CA ALA A 237 23.64 28.90 -2.02
C ALA A 237 24.70 27.98 -1.40
N SER A 238 24.90 28.09 -0.09
CA SER A 238 25.85 27.31 0.72
C SER A 238 25.26 27.00 2.11
N LEU A 239 25.97 26.29 2.98
CA LEU A 239 25.52 26.10 4.37
C LEU A 239 25.48 27.40 5.19
N SER A 240 26.28 28.42 4.82
CA SER A 240 26.24 29.72 5.52
C SER A 240 25.01 30.55 5.12
N ASN A 241 24.51 30.37 3.90
CA ASN A 241 23.24 30.93 3.44
C ASN A 241 22.52 29.93 2.51
N PRO A 242 21.75 28.98 3.06
CA PRO A 242 21.15 27.92 2.25
C PRO A 242 19.99 28.39 1.36
N PHE A 243 19.37 29.51 1.70
CA PHE A 243 18.20 30.04 0.99
C PHE A 243 18.36 31.54 0.72
N PRO A 244 19.31 31.93 -0.15
CA PRO A 244 19.62 33.34 -0.44
C PRO A 244 18.43 34.10 -1.04
N SER A 245 17.51 33.40 -1.71
CA SER A 245 16.27 33.96 -2.26
C SER A 245 15.11 33.99 -1.26
N GLY A 246 15.35 33.65 0.02
CA GLY A 246 14.34 33.61 1.07
C GLY A 246 13.58 32.29 1.17
N PHE A 247 12.57 32.28 2.05
CA PHE A 247 11.76 31.10 2.36
C PHE A 247 10.44 31.11 1.60
N ASN A 248 10.04 29.95 1.10
CA ASN A 248 8.69 29.71 0.60
C ASN A 248 7.76 29.40 1.80
N LEU A 249 7.22 30.46 2.39
CA LEU A 249 6.25 30.35 3.47
C LEU A 249 4.84 30.11 2.91
N PRO A 250 4.02 29.26 3.54
CA PRO A 250 2.64 29.10 3.13
C PRO A 250 1.89 30.42 3.29
N LEU A 251 1.14 30.82 2.25
CA LEU A 251 0.25 31.99 2.34
C LEU A 251 -0.79 31.80 3.46
N GLY A 252 -1.26 30.55 3.63
CA GLY A 252 -2.32 30.23 4.60
C GLY A 252 -3.54 31.12 4.42
N ALA A 253 -4.36 31.26 5.46
CA ALA A 253 -5.57 32.11 5.40
C ALA A 253 -5.31 33.61 5.67
N ALA A 254 -4.04 34.06 5.64
CA ALA A 254 -3.67 35.41 6.07
C ALA A 254 -4.35 36.54 5.26
N GLU A 255 -4.66 36.28 3.98
CA GLU A 255 -5.37 37.22 3.09
C GLU A 255 -6.81 36.73 2.78
N GLY A 256 -7.40 35.93 3.68
CA GLY A 256 -8.74 35.37 3.51
C GLY A 256 -8.82 34.31 2.42
N ALA A 257 -9.99 34.15 1.77
CA ALA A 257 -10.19 33.11 0.75
C ALA A 257 -9.35 33.35 -0.54
N ILE A 258 -8.85 34.58 -0.73
CA ILE A 258 -8.09 35.01 -1.92
C ILE A 258 -6.69 34.40 -1.93
N SER A 259 -6.05 34.24 -0.76
CA SER A 259 -4.72 33.60 -0.69
C SER A 259 -4.71 32.17 -1.18
N GLY A 260 -5.85 31.47 -1.09
CA GLY A 260 -6.04 30.15 -1.69
C GLY A 260 -5.71 30.17 -3.19
N ALA A 261 -6.33 31.07 -3.95
CA ALA A 261 -6.20 31.07 -5.41
C ALA A 261 -4.76 31.26 -5.90
N SER A 262 -3.92 31.98 -5.14
CA SER A 262 -2.51 32.24 -5.46
C SER A 262 -1.54 31.21 -4.90
N THR A 263 -2.00 30.28 -4.06
CA THR A 263 -1.13 29.28 -3.41
C THR A 263 -0.55 28.33 -4.45
N ASN A 264 0.76 28.09 -4.37
CA ASN A 264 1.52 27.17 -5.22
C ASN A 264 1.51 27.49 -6.71
N LEU A 265 1.12 28.70 -7.14
CA LEU A 265 1.39 29.15 -8.51
C LEU A 265 2.90 29.05 -8.81
N GLY A 266 3.25 28.37 -9.89
CA GLY A 266 4.65 28.06 -10.21
C GLY A 266 5.22 26.82 -9.52
N LEU A 267 4.47 26.17 -8.64
CA LEU A 267 4.91 24.97 -7.90
C LEU A 267 4.01 23.78 -8.24
N GLY A 268 4.26 22.65 -7.57
CA GLY A 268 3.46 21.44 -7.72
C GLY A 268 2.19 21.47 -6.86
N ILE A 269 1.15 20.81 -7.36
CA ILE A 269 -0.05 20.44 -6.60
C ILE A 269 -0.08 18.92 -6.50
N GLY A 270 -0.17 18.37 -5.30
CA GLY A 270 -0.19 16.91 -5.14
C GLY A 270 -1.11 16.37 -4.05
N ALA A 271 -1.28 17.11 -2.96
CA ALA A 271 -1.84 16.55 -1.73
C ALA A 271 -3.30 16.99 -1.47
N SER A 272 -3.80 17.98 -2.20
CA SER A 272 -5.13 18.60 -1.98
C SER A 272 -6.17 18.28 -3.05
N PHE A 273 -6.07 17.16 -3.77
CA PHE A 273 -6.94 16.87 -4.92
C PHE A 273 -8.11 15.93 -4.57
N PHE A 274 -9.35 16.44 -4.40
CA PHE A 274 -10.51 15.68 -3.85
C PHE A 274 -11.85 15.83 -4.62
N ASN A 275 -11.81 16.10 -5.92
CA ASN A 275 -12.94 16.55 -6.73
C ASN A 275 -14.15 15.59 -6.86
N ASP A 276 -14.00 14.30 -6.60
CA ASP A 276 -15.01 13.25 -6.85
C ASP A 276 -14.91 12.07 -5.85
N TYR A 277 -14.60 12.40 -4.59
CA TYR A 277 -14.37 11.39 -3.55
C TYR A 277 -15.58 10.48 -3.32
N ARG A 278 -15.36 9.16 -3.30
CA ARG A 278 -16.35 8.14 -2.96
C ARG A 278 -15.77 7.14 -1.97
N ASN A 279 -16.62 6.55 -1.13
CA ASN A 279 -16.17 5.55 -0.20
C ASN A 279 -15.77 4.25 -0.91
N PRO A 280 -14.65 3.59 -0.52
CA PRO A 280 -14.31 2.28 -1.06
C PRO A 280 -15.39 1.26 -0.73
N VAL A 281 -15.82 0.50 -1.73
CA VAL A 281 -16.85 -0.53 -1.61
C VAL A 281 -16.26 -1.90 -1.88
N ILE A 282 -16.61 -2.87 -1.04
CA ILE A 282 -16.12 -4.24 -1.06
C ILE A 282 -17.34 -5.16 -1.15
N GLN A 283 -17.42 -5.93 -2.22
CA GLN A 283 -18.38 -7.02 -2.38
C GLN A 283 -17.69 -8.32 -2.05
N GLN A 284 -18.26 -9.11 -1.13
CA GLN A 284 -17.76 -10.44 -0.81
C GLN A 284 -18.85 -11.47 -1.03
N TRP A 285 -18.48 -12.61 -1.59
CA TRP A 285 -19.35 -13.76 -1.71
C TRP A 285 -18.58 -15.03 -1.43
N ASN A 286 -19.26 -16.00 -0.83
CA ASN A 286 -18.65 -17.29 -0.53
C ASN A 286 -19.68 -18.41 -0.57
N GLY A 287 -19.16 -19.62 -0.75
CA GLY A 287 -19.89 -20.86 -0.61
C GLY A 287 -18.98 -21.93 -0.03
N THR A 288 -19.41 -22.61 1.03
CA THR A 288 -18.64 -23.67 1.69
C THR A 288 -19.49 -24.91 1.95
N ILE A 289 -18.91 -26.08 1.69
CA ILE A 289 -19.48 -27.38 2.05
C ILE A 289 -18.61 -27.96 3.16
N GLN A 290 -19.23 -28.29 4.27
CA GLN A 290 -18.61 -28.91 5.43
C GLN A 290 -19.17 -30.32 5.61
N HIS A 291 -18.31 -31.32 5.81
CA HIS A 291 -18.70 -32.68 6.13
C HIS A 291 -17.89 -33.21 7.32
N GLU A 292 -18.60 -33.74 8.32
CA GLU A 292 -18.00 -34.51 9.41
C GLU A 292 -17.86 -35.97 9.01
N PHE A 293 -16.62 -36.45 8.99
CA PHE A 293 -16.28 -37.85 8.87
C PHE A 293 -16.14 -38.50 10.25
N GLY A 294 -16.22 -39.83 10.30
CA GLY A 294 -15.97 -40.57 11.54
C GLY A 294 -14.56 -40.31 12.10
N ARG A 295 -14.37 -40.65 13.39
CA ARG A 295 -13.07 -40.53 14.09
C ARG A 295 -12.56 -39.09 14.24
N GLY A 296 -13.46 -38.12 14.33
CA GLY A 296 -13.12 -36.71 14.60
C GLY A 296 -12.48 -35.98 13.41
N PHE A 297 -12.69 -36.46 12.19
CA PHE A 297 -12.26 -35.79 10.97
C PHE A 297 -13.37 -34.86 10.44
N LEU A 298 -13.00 -33.67 10.02
CA LEU A 298 -13.89 -32.71 9.40
C LEU A 298 -13.21 -32.09 8.18
N ILE A 299 -13.89 -32.08 7.05
CA ILE A 299 -13.40 -31.41 5.83
C ILE A 299 -14.37 -30.30 5.46
N GLU A 300 -13.81 -29.14 5.15
CA GLU A 300 -14.51 -28.01 4.56
C GLU A 300 -13.84 -27.64 3.24
N VAL A 301 -14.64 -27.58 2.19
CA VAL A 301 -14.24 -27.09 0.87
C VAL A 301 -15.03 -25.82 0.59
N GLY A 302 -14.34 -24.78 0.13
CA GLY A 302 -14.93 -23.46 -0.04
C GLY A 302 -14.46 -22.75 -1.28
N TYR A 303 -15.31 -21.84 -1.74
CA TYR A 303 -14.98 -20.79 -2.69
C TYR A 303 -15.22 -19.43 -2.04
N LEU A 304 -14.28 -18.51 -2.22
CA LEU A 304 -14.34 -17.13 -1.75
C LEU A 304 -14.11 -16.20 -2.94
N GLY A 305 -14.96 -15.20 -3.09
CA GLY A 305 -14.78 -14.07 -3.99
C GLY A 305 -14.83 -12.75 -3.22
N SER A 306 -13.97 -11.82 -3.61
CA SER A 306 -13.95 -10.46 -3.06
C SER A 306 -13.63 -9.47 -4.18
N LYS A 307 -14.48 -8.47 -4.38
CA LYS A 307 -14.29 -7.40 -5.36
C LYS A 307 -14.27 -6.06 -4.65
N GLY A 308 -13.17 -5.34 -4.79
CA GLY A 308 -13.05 -3.97 -4.31
C GLY A 308 -13.25 -2.98 -5.46
N ASN A 309 -14.05 -1.95 -5.23
CA ASN A 309 -14.21 -0.80 -6.13
C ASN A 309 -13.96 0.49 -5.35
N HIS A 310 -13.47 1.52 -6.04
CA HIS A 310 -13.12 2.81 -5.43
C HIS A 310 -12.12 2.66 -4.27
N LEU A 311 -11.22 1.66 -4.36
CA LEU A 311 -10.13 1.47 -3.41
C LEU A 311 -9.16 2.65 -3.50
N ILE A 312 -8.44 2.90 -2.42
CA ILE A 312 -7.44 3.96 -2.37
C ILE A 312 -6.28 3.62 -3.31
N ASP A 313 -6.18 4.42 -4.37
CA ASP A 313 -5.08 4.43 -5.33
C ASP A 313 -3.90 5.15 -4.68
N GLY A 314 -2.84 4.43 -4.33
CA GLY A 314 -1.84 4.84 -3.34
C GLY A 314 -1.03 6.12 -3.59
N GLU A 315 0.18 6.18 -3.05
CA GLU A 315 1.02 7.39 -3.09
C GLU A 315 1.61 7.67 -4.49
N SER A 316 1.77 6.63 -5.32
CA SER A 316 2.20 6.74 -6.72
C SER A 316 1.11 7.42 -7.54
N SER A 317 1.17 8.75 -7.57
CA SER A 317 0.07 9.64 -7.91
C SER A 317 -0.44 9.47 -9.33
N MET A 318 -1.74 9.73 -9.53
CA MET A 318 -2.25 10.08 -10.86
C MET A 318 -1.83 11.50 -11.21
N THR A 319 -1.12 11.68 -12.33
CA THR A 319 -0.67 12.99 -12.81
C THR A 319 -1.66 13.56 -13.82
N PHE A 320 -2.49 14.51 -13.37
CA PHE A 320 -3.41 15.26 -14.23
C PHE A 320 -2.69 16.18 -15.21
N ASN A 321 -1.41 16.48 -14.94
CA ASN A 321 -0.51 17.18 -15.87
C ASN A 321 0.24 16.25 -16.84
N GLN A 322 -0.08 14.96 -16.89
CA GLN A 322 0.45 14.07 -17.93
C GLN A 322 -0.08 14.48 -19.30
N LEU A 323 0.82 14.63 -20.28
CA LEU A 323 0.45 14.86 -21.67
C LEU A 323 -0.13 13.57 -22.30
N PRO A 324 -1.15 13.67 -23.18
CA PRO A 324 -1.65 12.52 -23.93
C PRO A 324 -0.58 11.88 -24.82
N ALA A 325 -0.72 10.58 -25.09
CA ALA A 325 0.21 9.83 -25.95
C ALA A 325 0.38 10.41 -27.38
N SER A 326 -0.60 11.17 -27.88
CA SER A 326 -0.53 11.84 -29.18
C SER A 326 0.67 12.80 -29.30
N PHE A 327 1.15 13.33 -28.16
CA PHE A 327 2.32 14.22 -28.11
C PHE A 327 3.64 13.51 -28.39
N PHE A 328 3.69 12.18 -28.39
CA PHE A 328 4.90 11.45 -28.79
C PHE A 328 5.40 11.82 -30.20
N SER A 329 4.51 12.27 -31.08
CA SER A 329 4.83 12.78 -32.41
C SER A 329 5.79 13.98 -32.40
N LEU A 330 5.88 14.73 -31.30
CA LEU A 330 6.80 15.86 -31.14
C LEU A 330 8.25 15.44 -30.89
N GLY A 331 8.48 14.17 -30.52
CA GLY A 331 9.81 13.59 -30.32
C GLY A 331 10.70 14.46 -29.42
N ASN A 332 11.87 14.85 -29.93
CA ASN A 332 12.88 15.61 -29.20
C ASN A 332 12.40 16.97 -28.66
N GLN A 333 11.30 17.54 -29.18
CA GLN A 333 10.74 18.77 -28.63
C GLN A 333 10.20 18.60 -27.20
N LEU A 334 9.88 17.36 -26.80
CA LEU A 334 9.43 17.05 -25.44
C LEU A 334 10.57 17.02 -24.41
N LEU A 335 11.82 16.99 -24.85
CA LEU A 335 12.97 16.93 -23.94
C LEU A 335 13.03 18.20 -23.09
N SER A 336 13.41 18.03 -21.81
CA SER A 336 13.59 19.17 -20.90
C SER A 336 14.68 20.14 -21.36
N THR A 337 15.58 19.71 -22.24
CA THR A 337 16.62 20.54 -22.86
C THR A 337 16.08 21.49 -23.94
N ASN A 338 14.88 21.23 -24.47
CA ASN A 338 14.21 22.11 -25.43
C ASN A 338 13.55 23.28 -24.68
N GLN A 339 14.34 24.33 -24.44
CA GLN A 339 13.92 25.55 -23.75
C GLN A 339 13.29 26.54 -24.74
N VAL A 340 12.13 27.08 -24.38
CA VAL A 340 11.42 28.13 -25.14
C VAL A 340 11.19 29.35 -24.26
N GLU A 341 10.82 30.49 -24.88
CA GLU A 341 10.42 31.69 -24.14
C GLU A 341 9.28 31.36 -23.16
N ASN A 342 9.41 31.84 -21.93
CA ASN A 342 8.46 31.55 -20.88
C ASN A 342 7.39 32.66 -20.77
N PRO A 343 6.14 32.43 -21.20
CA PRO A 343 5.08 33.44 -21.09
C PRO A 343 4.67 33.71 -19.64
N PHE A 344 5.01 32.83 -18.69
CA PHE A 344 4.77 33.06 -17.26
C PHE A 344 5.82 33.98 -16.62
N PHE A 345 6.92 34.28 -17.32
CA PHE A 345 7.97 35.15 -16.82
C PHE A 345 7.42 36.55 -16.49
N GLY A 346 7.74 37.06 -15.30
CA GLY A 346 7.22 38.33 -14.80
C GLY A 346 5.80 38.27 -14.21
N VAL A 347 5.02 37.23 -14.52
CA VAL A 347 3.71 36.96 -13.89
C VAL A 347 3.86 36.04 -12.68
N ILE A 348 4.59 34.94 -12.84
CA ILE A 348 4.99 34.06 -11.74
C ILE A 348 6.37 34.51 -11.26
N THR A 349 6.42 35.03 -10.03
CA THR A 349 7.63 35.65 -9.46
C THR A 349 8.32 34.80 -8.39
N ASN A 350 7.79 33.61 -8.08
CA ASN A 350 8.39 32.71 -7.11
C ASN A 350 9.75 32.21 -7.60
N SER A 351 10.84 32.67 -6.98
CA SER A 351 12.22 32.35 -7.37
C SER A 351 12.56 30.86 -7.30
N ASN A 352 11.78 30.07 -6.56
CA ASN A 352 11.93 28.61 -6.47
C ASN A 352 11.27 27.86 -7.64
N SER A 353 10.59 28.57 -8.54
CA SER A 353 9.90 28.00 -9.69
C SER A 353 10.74 28.10 -10.97
N ILE A 354 10.69 27.06 -11.80
CA ILE A 354 11.17 27.17 -13.20
C ILE A 354 10.32 28.15 -14.01
N LEU A 355 9.07 28.41 -13.61
CA LEU A 355 8.15 29.33 -14.30
C LEU A 355 8.44 30.81 -14.00
N SER A 356 9.37 31.12 -13.09
CA SER A 356 9.86 32.49 -12.88
C SER A 356 11.13 32.81 -13.68
N ARG A 357 11.59 31.88 -14.53
CA ARG A 357 12.80 32.05 -15.37
C ARG A 357 12.41 32.59 -16.76
N PRO A 358 13.33 33.26 -17.49
CA PRO A 358 13.04 33.74 -18.85
C PRO A 358 12.69 32.63 -19.85
N THR A 359 13.17 31.41 -19.62
CA THR A 359 12.88 30.24 -20.45
C THR A 359 12.36 29.07 -19.64
N VAL A 360 11.58 28.20 -20.29
CA VAL A 360 10.94 27.02 -19.70
C VAL A 360 10.96 25.85 -20.69
N PRO A 361 10.99 24.58 -20.23
CA PRO A 361 10.80 23.43 -21.13
C PRO A 361 9.50 23.54 -21.94
N TYR A 362 9.58 23.28 -23.25
CA TYR A 362 8.40 23.34 -24.12
C TYR A 362 7.25 22.43 -23.64
N ASN A 363 7.57 21.22 -23.16
CA ASN A 363 6.58 20.27 -22.65
C ASN A 363 5.82 20.76 -21.39
N GLN A 364 6.32 21.77 -20.68
CA GLN A 364 5.62 22.38 -19.53
C GLN A 364 4.44 23.22 -20.00
N LEU A 365 4.58 23.92 -21.13
CA LEU A 365 3.54 24.79 -21.70
C LEU A 365 2.37 24.00 -22.31
N LEU A 366 2.58 22.73 -22.64
CA LEU A 366 1.58 21.85 -23.25
C LEU A 366 0.62 21.21 -22.22
N ARG A 367 0.90 21.36 -20.93
CA ARG A 367 0.15 20.69 -19.85
C ARG A 367 -1.23 21.30 -19.67
N ALA A 368 -2.17 20.52 -19.14
CA ALA A 368 -3.52 20.99 -18.83
C ALA A 368 -3.52 22.14 -17.82
N TYR A 369 -2.62 22.10 -16.83
CA TYR A 369 -2.40 23.17 -15.86
C TYR A 369 -0.95 23.67 -15.92
N PRO A 370 -0.59 24.45 -16.97
CA PRO A 370 0.78 24.82 -17.27
C PRO A 370 1.38 25.83 -16.28
N GLN A 371 0.55 26.51 -15.49
CA GLN A 371 0.96 27.38 -14.40
C GLN A 371 1.44 26.64 -13.13
N TYR A 372 1.30 25.31 -13.10
CA TYR A 372 1.81 24.45 -12.03
C TYR A 372 2.86 23.48 -12.59
N THR A 373 3.97 23.30 -11.88
CA THR A 373 5.08 22.42 -12.33
C THR A 373 4.72 20.94 -12.24
N SER A 374 3.65 20.60 -11.52
CA SER A 374 2.96 19.31 -11.57
C SER A 374 1.56 19.48 -10.99
N VAL A 375 0.61 18.66 -11.45
CA VAL A 375 -0.70 18.50 -10.80
C VAL A 375 -0.95 17.01 -10.71
N SER A 376 -1.05 16.51 -9.50
CA SER A 376 -1.28 15.10 -9.21
C SER A 376 -2.26 14.93 -8.05
N ALA A 377 -2.80 13.71 -7.92
CA ALA A 377 -3.67 13.33 -6.82
C ALA A 377 -3.00 12.33 -5.89
N PHE A 378 -3.24 12.51 -4.59
CA PHE A 378 -2.72 11.68 -3.52
C PHE A 378 -3.85 10.84 -2.90
N ARG A 379 -3.72 9.51 -2.90
CA ARG A 379 -4.65 8.58 -2.22
C ARG A 379 -6.11 8.74 -2.62
N LYS A 380 -6.37 8.92 -3.91
CA LYS A 380 -7.73 9.09 -4.45
C LYS A 380 -8.45 7.72 -4.56
N PRO A 381 -9.72 7.58 -4.14
CA PRO A 381 -10.46 6.31 -4.12
C PRO A 381 -10.94 5.88 -5.52
N GLN A 382 -10.06 5.32 -6.33
CA GLN A 382 -10.37 4.98 -7.72
C GLN A 382 -9.77 3.67 -8.22
N ALA A 383 -9.03 2.96 -7.37
CA ALA A 383 -8.49 1.65 -7.69
C ALA A 383 -9.56 0.55 -7.57
N ASN A 384 -9.34 -0.58 -8.23
CA ASN A 384 -10.24 -1.72 -8.25
C ASN A 384 -9.45 -3.01 -8.11
N SER A 385 -10.02 -3.97 -7.38
CA SER A 385 -9.46 -5.32 -7.24
C SER A 385 -10.53 -6.38 -7.38
N ILE A 386 -10.10 -7.58 -7.77
CA ILE A 386 -10.91 -8.79 -7.70
C ILE A 386 -10.05 -9.97 -7.26
N TYR A 387 -10.53 -10.71 -6.29
CA TYR A 387 -9.94 -11.92 -5.76
C TYR A 387 -10.91 -13.06 -5.88
N HIS A 388 -10.41 -14.21 -6.31
CA HIS A 388 -11.12 -15.48 -6.25
C HIS A 388 -10.20 -16.52 -5.63
N SER A 389 -10.73 -17.36 -4.75
CA SER A 389 -9.97 -18.48 -4.20
C SER A 389 -10.80 -19.71 -3.94
N PHE A 390 -10.17 -20.85 -4.16
CA PHE A 390 -10.51 -22.13 -3.58
C PHE A 390 -9.84 -22.26 -2.20
N THR A 391 -10.59 -22.73 -1.21
CA THR A 391 -10.11 -23.02 0.13
C THR A 391 -10.42 -24.45 0.52
N LEU A 392 -9.46 -25.14 1.13
CA LEU A 392 -9.64 -26.45 1.72
C LEU A 392 -9.15 -26.40 3.16
N ARG A 393 -9.97 -26.88 4.08
CA ARG A 393 -9.61 -27.13 5.47
C ARG A 393 -9.91 -28.58 5.81
N ALA A 394 -8.93 -29.30 6.35
CA ALA A 394 -9.15 -30.61 6.95
C ALA A 394 -8.67 -30.60 8.40
N ASP A 395 -9.58 -30.87 9.32
CA ASP A 395 -9.39 -30.81 10.76
C ASP A 395 -9.51 -32.21 11.33
N LYS A 396 -8.44 -32.67 11.99
CA LYS A 396 -8.44 -33.89 12.79
C LYS A 396 -8.41 -33.48 14.26
N ARG A 397 -9.57 -33.61 14.91
CA ARG A 397 -9.70 -33.42 16.36
C ARG A 397 -8.83 -34.42 17.10
N PHE A 398 -8.36 -34.03 18.29
CA PHE A 398 -7.48 -34.86 19.10
C PHE A 398 -8.12 -36.22 19.39
N SER A 399 -7.52 -37.29 18.88
CA SER A 399 -7.79 -38.67 19.27
C SER A 399 -6.51 -39.48 19.08
N ASP A 400 -6.31 -40.49 19.92
CA ASP A 400 -5.17 -41.42 19.80
C ASP A 400 -3.81 -40.69 19.76
N GLY A 401 -3.69 -39.59 20.51
CA GLY A 401 -2.49 -38.77 20.59
C GLY A 401 -2.31 -37.74 19.47
N LEU A 402 -3.13 -37.77 18.40
CA LEU A 402 -2.94 -36.90 17.23
C LEU A 402 -4.01 -35.82 17.11
N ASN A 403 -3.55 -34.57 17.00
CA ASN A 403 -4.30 -33.43 16.49
C ASN A 403 -3.61 -32.91 15.22
N ALA A 404 -4.37 -32.64 14.15
CA ALA A 404 -3.81 -32.09 12.92
C ALA A 404 -4.78 -31.16 12.20
N LEU A 405 -4.21 -30.20 11.47
CA LEU A 405 -4.94 -29.27 10.62
C LEU A 405 -4.18 -29.09 9.31
N VAL A 406 -4.92 -29.23 8.21
CA VAL A 406 -4.48 -28.89 6.86
C VAL A 406 -5.28 -27.67 6.43
N SER A 407 -4.60 -26.61 6.02
CA SER A 407 -5.22 -25.42 5.44
C SER A 407 -4.56 -25.13 4.09
N PHE A 408 -5.36 -25.12 3.03
CA PHE A 408 -4.91 -24.82 1.69
C PHE A 408 -5.76 -23.71 1.08
N THR A 409 -5.10 -22.78 0.41
CA THR A 409 -5.73 -21.73 -0.37
C THR A 409 -5.05 -21.65 -1.71
N ALA A 410 -5.85 -21.72 -2.78
CA ALA A 410 -5.41 -21.43 -4.14
C ALA A 410 -6.26 -20.29 -4.66
N GLY A 411 -5.64 -19.17 -5.03
CA GLY A 411 -6.37 -17.98 -5.44
C GLY A 411 -5.65 -17.16 -6.48
N LYS A 412 -6.36 -16.14 -6.95
CA LYS A 412 -5.86 -15.15 -7.90
C LYS A 412 -6.42 -13.78 -7.56
N LEU A 413 -5.54 -12.82 -7.33
CA LEU A 413 -5.79 -11.41 -7.11
C LEU A 413 -5.39 -10.62 -8.36
N ILE A 414 -6.33 -9.85 -8.89
CA ILE A 414 -6.14 -8.93 -10.03
C ILE A 414 -6.54 -7.54 -9.59
N ASP A 415 -5.68 -6.56 -9.78
CA ASP A 415 -5.94 -5.16 -9.45
C ASP A 415 -5.30 -4.18 -10.46
N ASP A 416 -5.71 -2.92 -10.38
CA ASP A 416 -5.12 -1.80 -11.13
C ASP A 416 -4.17 -0.94 -10.27
N ALA A 417 -4.19 -1.12 -8.94
CA ALA A 417 -3.21 -0.59 -8.00
C ALA A 417 -3.14 -1.51 -6.77
N SER A 418 -1.92 -1.91 -6.37
CA SER A 418 -1.75 -2.93 -5.33
C SER A 418 -1.69 -2.42 -3.90
N GLN A 419 -1.25 -1.18 -3.66
CA GLN A 419 -0.94 -0.67 -2.31
C GLN A 419 -1.34 0.80 -2.17
N THR A 420 -1.69 1.19 -0.94
CA THR A 420 -1.95 2.59 -0.57
C THR A 420 -0.66 3.37 -0.26
N VAL A 421 0.39 2.70 0.22
CA VAL A 421 1.66 3.33 0.61
C VAL A 421 2.85 2.62 -0.01
N THR A 422 3.87 3.39 -0.37
CA THR A 422 5.07 2.88 -1.08
C THR A 422 6.06 2.16 -0.16
N PHE A 423 6.02 2.43 1.15
CA PHE A 423 6.90 1.79 2.13
C PHE A 423 6.57 0.31 2.41
N LEU A 424 5.30 -0.10 2.26
CA LEU A 424 4.86 -1.49 2.48
C LEU A 424 4.99 -2.36 1.21
N GLY A 425 5.43 -1.76 0.11
CA GLY A 425 5.50 -2.34 -1.22
C GLY A 425 5.17 -1.28 -2.28
N GLU A 426 5.51 -1.54 -3.53
CA GLU A 426 5.24 -0.60 -4.61
C GLU A 426 3.73 -0.35 -4.80
N ALA A 427 3.30 0.88 -4.52
CA ALA A 427 2.02 1.40 -4.97
C ALA A 427 2.03 1.45 -6.51
N GLY A 428 0.92 1.06 -7.15
CA GLY A 428 0.86 0.80 -8.59
C GLY A 428 1.13 2.03 -9.46
N THR A 429 2.40 2.33 -9.75
CA THR A 429 2.79 3.43 -10.62
C THR A 429 2.21 3.23 -12.02
N LYS A 430 1.37 4.17 -12.43
CA LYS A 430 0.67 4.14 -13.71
C LYS A 430 1.56 4.62 -14.83
N GLN A 431 1.44 4.02 -16.00
CA GLN A 431 2.18 4.47 -17.18
C GLN A 431 1.37 5.54 -17.94
N ASP A 432 0.06 5.35 -18.04
CA ASP A 432 -0.81 6.21 -18.82
C ASP A 432 -2.06 6.61 -18.02
N PHE A 433 -2.12 7.89 -17.64
CA PHE A 433 -3.29 8.49 -17.00
C PHE A 433 -4.57 8.34 -17.84
N TYR A 434 -4.47 8.41 -19.18
CA TYR A 434 -5.60 8.37 -20.09
C TYR A 434 -6.07 6.95 -20.40
N ASN A 435 -5.22 5.93 -20.18
CA ASN A 435 -5.55 4.52 -20.37
C ASN A 435 -5.39 3.70 -19.09
N ARG A 436 -6.26 3.98 -18.11
CA ARG A 436 -6.26 3.28 -16.83
C ARG A 436 -6.62 1.80 -16.92
N ALA A 437 -7.33 1.38 -17.96
CA ALA A 437 -7.67 -0.02 -18.14
C ALA A 437 -6.42 -0.90 -18.35
N ALA A 438 -5.35 -0.33 -18.93
CA ALA A 438 -4.06 -0.99 -19.11
C ALA A 438 -3.27 -1.23 -17.80
N GLU A 439 -3.75 -0.70 -16.67
CA GLU A 439 -3.14 -0.90 -15.35
C GLU A 439 -3.59 -2.22 -14.69
N ARG A 440 -4.65 -2.83 -15.21
CA ARG A 440 -5.23 -4.07 -14.68
C ARG A 440 -4.34 -5.27 -14.97
N SER A 441 -3.78 -5.86 -13.91
CA SER A 441 -2.89 -7.02 -14.00
C SER A 441 -3.06 -7.94 -12.79
N ILE A 442 -2.32 -9.05 -12.75
CA ILE A 442 -2.15 -9.78 -11.49
C ILE A 442 -1.55 -8.81 -10.46
N SER A 443 -2.03 -8.88 -9.22
CA SER A 443 -1.56 -8.01 -8.16
C SER A 443 -0.12 -8.34 -7.77
N THR A 444 0.63 -7.33 -7.35
CA THR A 444 1.95 -7.53 -6.71
C THR A 444 1.84 -8.21 -5.34
N GLN A 445 0.63 -8.34 -4.79
CA GLN A 445 0.35 -9.10 -3.56
C GLN A 445 -0.20 -10.50 -3.82
N ASP A 446 -0.31 -10.92 -5.08
CA ASP A 446 -0.94 -12.19 -5.41
C ASP A 446 -0.08 -13.37 -4.96
N VAL A 447 -0.50 -14.04 -3.89
CA VAL A 447 0.01 -15.34 -3.48
C VAL A 447 -0.92 -16.41 -4.04
N SER A 448 -0.50 -17.02 -5.16
CA SER A 448 -1.37 -17.95 -5.90
C SER A 448 -1.75 -19.21 -5.12
N ARG A 449 -0.85 -19.72 -4.27
CA ARG A 449 -1.04 -20.96 -3.52
C ARG A 449 -0.34 -20.88 -2.16
N ARG A 450 -1.05 -21.27 -1.11
CA ARG A 450 -0.51 -21.43 0.24
C ARG A 450 -1.05 -22.70 0.87
N LEU A 451 -0.17 -23.56 1.36
CA LEU A 451 -0.46 -24.76 2.13
C LEU A 451 0.19 -24.62 3.51
N VAL A 452 -0.59 -24.83 4.57
CA VAL A 452 -0.10 -24.92 5.93
C VAL A 452 -0.57 -26.25 6.51
N LEU A 453 0.38 -27.03 7.00
CA LEU A 453 0.16 -28.28 7.72
C LEU A 453 0.62 -28.06 9.15
N SER A 454 -0.27 -28.27 10.13
CA SER A 454 0.11 -28.25 11.54
C SER A 454 -0.32 -29.55 12.19
N ALA A 455 0.59 -30.20 12.91
CA ALA A 455 0.29 -31.43 13.63
C ALA A 455 0.97 -31.43 15.00
N ASN A 456 0.24 -31.92 15.99
CA ASN A 456 0.74 -32.22 17.33
C ASN A 456 0.46 -33.70 17.59
N TYR A 457 1.51 -34.44 17.93
CA TYR A 457 1.42 -35.87 18.19
C TYR A 457 2.06 -36.20 19.53
N GLU A 458 1.23 -36.65 20.47
CA GLU A 458 1.69 -37.27 21.71
C GLU A 458 2.11 -38.71 21.40
N LEU A 459 3.39 -39.03 21.62
CA LEU A 459 3.91 -40.35 21.29
C LEU A 459 3.21 -41.42 22.13
N PRO A 460 2.91 -42.59 21.55
CA PRO A 460 2.09 -43.61 22.19
C PRO A 460 2.85 -44.44 23.24
N PHE A 461 4.03 -43.99 23.69
CA PHE A 461 4.87 -44.71 24.65
C PHE A 461 4.64 -44.24 26.08
N GLY A 462 4.68 -45.17 27.02
CA GLY A 462 4.70 -44.90 28.46
C GLY A 462 3.48 -45.43 29.20
N ARG A 463 3.44 -45.17 30.50
CA ARG A 463 2.35 -45.60 31.37
C ARG A 463 1.03 -45.02 30.89
N SER A 464 0.01 -45.87 30.84
CA SER A 464 -1.34 -45.50 30.38
C SER A 464 -1.40 -45.01 28.92
N LYS A 465 -0.40 -45.34 28.09
CA LYS A 465 -0.43 -45.15 26.63
C LYS A 465 -0.60 -46.48 25.90
N ALA A 466 -0.83 -46.42 24.59
CA ALA A 466 -1.11 -47.61 23.77
C ALA A 466 0.09 -48.58 23.70
N LEU A 467 1.31 -48.06 23.71
CA LEU A 467 2.56 -48.83 23.75
C LEU A 467 3.22 -48.67 25.11
N LEU A 468 3.74 -49.76 25.66
CA LEU A 468 4.40 -49.79 26.98
C LEU A 468 3.48 -49.34 28.14
N ALA A 469 2.18 -49.64 28.07
CA ALA A 469 1.16 -49.25 29.05
C ALA A 469 1.53 -49.57 30.52
N ASN A 470 2.24 -50.68 30.73
CA ASN A 470 2.69 -51.18 32.03
C ASN A 470 4.18 -50.93 32.31
N ALA A 471 4.81 -49.96 31.61
CA ALA A 471 6.22 -49.66 31.78
C ALA A 471 6.60 -49.44 33.26
N PRO A 472 7.71 -50.02 33.75
CA PRO A 472 8.33 -49.61 35.00
C PRO A 472 8.57 -48.10 35.05
N LYS A 473 8.51 -47.48 36.24
CA LYS A 473 8.67 -46.02 36.39
C LYS A 473 9.95 -45.48 35.73
N ALA A 474 11.05 -46.22 35.79
CA ALA A 474 12.31 -45.84 35.15
C ALA A 474 12.21 -45.82 33.61
N ILE A 475 11.53 -46.80 33.02
CA ILE A 475 11.31 -46.87 31.56
C ILE A 475 10.37 -45.75 31.12
N ASP A 476 9.31 -45.48 31.88
CA ASP A 476 8.36 -44.39 31.62
C ASP A 476 9.01 -43.00 31.77
N PHE A 477 9.91 -42.83 32.72
CA PHE A 477 10.66 -41.60 32.91
C PHE A 477 11.45 -41.23 31.65
N ILE A 478 12.05 -42.21 30.97
CA ILE A 478 12.84 -42.01 29.75
C ILE A 478 11.94 -41.94 28.51
N LEU A 479 11.04 -42.92 28.32
CA LEU A 479 10.31 -43.12 27.06
C LEU A 479 8.89 -42.53 27.05
N GLY A 480 8.30 -42.22 28.19
CA GLY A 480 6.94 -41.66 28.29
C GLY A 480 6.88 -40.17 28.00
N GLY A 481 5.69 -39.58 27.83
CA GLY A 481 5.49 -38.12 27.89
C GLY A 481 6.20 -37.28 26.81
N TRP A 482 6.63 -37.90 25.71
CA TRP A 482 7.15 -37.20 24.54
C TRP A 482 6.01 -36.71 23.64
N GLN A 483 6.14 -35.49 23.15
CA GLN A 483 5.23 -34.86 22.19
C GLN A 483 6.05 -34.25 21.07
N MET A 484 5.62 -34.45 19.84
CA MET A 484 6.19 -33.83 18.65
C MET A 484 5.21 -32.82 18.06
N ASN A 485 5.70 -31.66 17.65
CA ASN A 485 4.92 -30.66 16.94
C ASN A 485 5.62 -30.29 15.64
N ALA A 486 4.84 -30.07 14.59
CA ALA A 486 5.36 -29.64 13.31
C ALA A 486 4.41 -28.63 12.66
N ILE A 487 4.98 -27.58 12.08
CA ILE A 487 4.28 -26.65 11.20
C ILE A 487 5.07 -26.56 9.90
N ALA A 488 4.49 -27.06 8.81
CA ALA A 488 5.04 -26.91 7.48
C ALA A 488 4.23 -25.87 6.71
N SER A 489 4.90 -24.87 6.14
CA SER A 489 4.29 -23.85 5.29
C SER A 489 4.94 -23.84 3.91
N PHE A 490 4.12 -23.97 2.88
CA PHE A 490 4.53 -23.89 1.49
C PHE A 490 3.74 -22.78 0.81
N GLN A 491 4.42 -21.82 0.19
CA GLN A 491 3.79 -20.67 -0.42
C GLN A 491 4.48 -20.31 -1.74
N SER A 492 3.68 -20.09 -2.79
CA SER A 492 4.19 -19.50 -4.03
C SER A 492 4.69 -18.06 -3.78
N GLY A 493 5.69 -17.61 -4.52
CA GLY A 493 6.04 -16.20 -4.55
C GLY A 493 4.95 -15.32 -5.18
N VAL A 494 5.24 -14.01 -5.18
CA VAL A 494 4.39 -12.99 -5.82
C VAL A 494 4.88 -12.71 -7.24
N PRO A 495 4.05 -12.20 -8.16
CA PRO A 495 4.47 -11.87 -9.53
C PRO A 495 5.64 -10.89 -9.57
N LEU A 496 6.57 -11.08 -10.51
CA LEU A 496 7.65 -10.12 -10.74
C LEU A 496 7.14 -8.90 -11.50
N LYS A 497 7.73 -7.73 -11.20
CA LYS A 497 7.55 -6.49 -11.96
C LYS A 497 8.89 -6.12 -12.58
N ILE A 498 8.92 -6.00 -13.91
CA ILE A 498 10.12 -5.61 -14.64
C ILE A 498 10.16 -4.08 -14.76
N SER A 499 11.31 -3.49 -14.45
CA SER A 499 11.57 -2.06 -14.55
C SER A 499 12.20 -1.72 -15.90
N ASN A 500 11.80 -0.59 -16.47
CA ASN A 500 12.40 -0.03 -17.68
C ASN A 500 13.79 0.60 -17.45
N GLY A 501 14.23 0.71 -16.20
CA GLY A 501 15.49 1.38 -15.81
C GLY A 501 15.46 2.91 -15.90
N GLY A 502 14.32 3.49 -16.26
CA GLY A 502 14.09 4.92 -16.38
C GLY A 502 12.77 5.25 -17.05
N ASN A 503 12.41 6.52 -17.04
CA ASN A 503 11.24 7.04 -17.76
C ASN A 503 11.71 8.02 -18.84
N ASN A 504 11.65 7.59 -20.11
CA ASN A 504 12.03 8.38 -21.28
C ASN A 504 10.81 8.79 -22.13
N THR A 505 9.60 8.71 -21.56
CA THR A 505 8.37 9.15 -22.25
C THR A 505 8.35 10.66 -22.48
N ASN A 506 8.93 11.43 -21.54
CA ASN A 506 8.90 12.91 -21.50
C ASN A 506 7.49 13.54 -21.49
N LEU A 507 6.44 12.74 -21.20
CA LEU A 507 5.05 13.21 -21.11
C LEU A 507 4.63 13.60 -19.68
N GLY A 508 5.53 13.52 -18.69
CA GLY A 508 5.16 13.68 -17.28
C GLY A 508 4.37 12.50 -16.71
N SER A 509 4.49 11.31 -17.32
CA SER A 509 3.96 10.08 -16.71
C SER A 509 4.76 9.74 -15.44
N PRO A 510 4.14 9.12 -14.43
CA PRO A 510 4.83 8.79 -13.19
C PRO A 510 5.70 7.53 -13.33
N GLY A 511 5.48 6.72 -14.37
CA GLY A 511 6.31 5.56 -14.68
C GLY A 511 6.26 5.15 -16.15
N GLN A 512 7.10 4.17 -16.48
CA GLN A 512 7.18 3.54 -17.79
C GLN A 512 7.57 2.07 -17.61
N ARG A 513 7.03 1.21 -18.48
CA ARG A 513 7.32 -0.22 -18.53
C ARG A 513 8.27 -0.52 -19.69
N PRO A 514 9.02 -1.61 -19.62
CA PRO A 514 9.75 -2.12 -20.78
C PRO A 514 8.80 -2.73 -21.82
N ASN A 515 9.37 -3.11 -22.95
CA ASN A 515 8.71 -3.92 -23.95
C ASN A 515 8.94 -5.42 -23.69
N SER A 516 7.97 -6.23 -24.11
CA SER A 516 8.06 -7.66 -24.27
C SER A 516 7.78 -8.05 -25.71
N ASN A 517 8.48 -9.07 -26.21
CA ASN A 517 8.21 -9.70 -27.50
C ASN A 517 7.02 -10.68 -27.47
N GLY A 518 6.31 -10.81 -26.35
CA GLY A 518 5.13 -11.66 -26.18
C GLY A 518 5.41 -13.13 -25.86
N LYS A 519 6.68 -13.55 -25.80
CA LYS A 519 7.06 -14.91 -25.36
C LYS A 519 7.07 -15.01 -23.83
N THR A 520 6.93 -16.23 -23.33
CA THR A 520 7.04 -16.51 -21.89
C THR A 520 8.45 -16.21 -21.40
N ALA A 521 8.54 -15.58 -20.22
CA ALA A 521 9.82 -15.38 -19.53
C ALA A 521 10.13 -16.56 -18.59
N LYS A 522 9.17 -17.45 -18.36
CA LYS A 522 9.31 -18.60 -17.47
C LYS A 522 10.24 -19.63 -18.09
N LEU A 523 11.24 -20.04 -17.32
CA LEU A 523 12.12 -21.16 -17.64
C LEU A 523 11.60 -22.44 -16.98
N ASP A 524 11.84 -23.59 -17.61
CA ASP A 524 11.49 -24.89 -17.03
C ASP A 524 12.37 -25.22 -15.80
N ASN A 525 13.66 -24.87 -15.88
CA ASN A 525 14.65 -25.11 -14.82
C ASN A 525 15.43 -23.81 -14.51
N PRO A 526 14.83 -22.88 -13.74
CA PRO A 526 15.50 -21.62 -13.39
C PRO A 526 16.68 -21.87 -12.44
N THR A 527 17.80 -21.16 -12.66
CA THR A 527 18.93 -21.12 -11.72
C THR A 527 19.03 -19.75 -11.05
N MET A 528 19.99 -19.58 -10.13
CA MET A 528 20.24 -18.26 -9.53
C MET A 528 20.79 -17.27 -10.55
N GLU A 529 21.62 -17.72 -11.49
CA GLU A 529 22.26 -16.91 -12.53
C GLU A 529 21.30 -16.62 -13.70
N LYS A 530 20.27 -17.45 -13.87
CA LYS A 530 19.26 -17.28 -14.91
C LYS A 530 17.89 -17.72 -14.38
N TYR A 531 17.24 -16.81 -13.65
CA TYR A 531 15.96 -17.10 -13.00
C TYR A 531 14.77 -16.98 -13.95
N PHE A 532 14.86 -16.12 -14.97
CA PHE A 532 13.90 -16.00 -16.05
C PHE A 532 14.61 -15.66 -17.36
N ASP A 533 13.93 -15.85 -18.50
CA ASP A 533 14.46 -15.45 -19.79
C ASP A 533 14.45 -13.92 -19.92
N THR A 534 15.62 -13.31 -19.86
CA THR A 534 15.79 -11.85 -19.96
C THR A 534 15.68 -11.34 -21.40
N ALA A 535 15.93 -12.20 -22.40
CA ALA A 535 15.97 -11.82 -23.80
C ALA A 535 14.58 -11.48 -24.39
N VAL A 536 13.50 -11.79 -23.66
CA VAL A 536 12.15 -11.42 -24.07
C VAL A 536 11.80 -9.97 -23.76
N PHE A 537 12.63 -9.29 -22.98
CA PHE A 537 12.44 -7.90 -22.58
C PHE A 537 13.43 -6.97 -23.27
N SER A 538 12.97 -5.75 -23.56
CA SER A 538 13.83 -4.66 -24.02
C SER A 538 13.37 -3.34 -23.40
N GLN A 539 14.31 -2.39 -23.26
CA GLN A 539 13.94 -1.05 -22.84
C GLN A 539 12.99 -0.42 -23.87
N ALA A 540 11.95 0.27 -23.40
CA ALA A 540 11.05 1.01 -24.26
C ALA A 540 11.80 2.18 -24.93
N PRO A 541 11.65 2.38 -26.27
CA PRO A 541 12.25 3.52 -26.97
C PRO A 541 11.81 4.86 -26.38
N ASN A 542 12.64 5.89 -26.60
CA ASN A 542 12.28 7.27 -26.24
C ASN A 542 10.92 7.66 -26.84
N PHE A 543 10.14 8.42 -26.08
CA PHE A 543 8.83 8.91 -26.53
C PHE A 543 7.86 7.78 -26.89
N THR A 544 7.90 6.66 -26.16
CA THR A 544 6.91 5.59 -26.30
C THR A 544 6.52 5.05 -24.94
N PHE A 545 5.35 4.42 -24.87
CA PHE A 545 5.00 3.57 -23.74
C PHE A 545 5.48 2.14 -23.98
N GLY A 546 5.82 1.44 -22.90
CA GLY A 546 6.09 0.00 -22.96
C GLY A 546 4.80 -0.80 -23.10
N ASN A 547 4.89 -1.98 -23.72
CA ASN A 547 3.77 -2.88 -23.91
C ASN A 547 3.62 -3.96 -22.81
N LEU A 548 4.56 -4.04 -21.85
CA LEU A 548 4.49 -5.05 -20.80
C LEU A 548 3.34 -4.76 -19.82
N SER A 549 2.71 -5.81 -19.31
CA SER A 549 1.79 -5.70 -18.17
C SER A 549 2.51 -5.23 -16.90
N ARG A 550 1.78 -4.69 -15.92
CA ARG A 550 2.39 -4.18 -14.67
C ARG A 550 3.15 -5.27 -13.88
N THR A 551 2.74 -6.52 -14.00
CA THR A 551 3.44 -7.69 -13.46
C THR A 551 3.47 -8.81 -14.50
N LEU A 552 4.49 -9.66 -14.44
CA LEU A 552 4.57 -10.86 -15.27
C LEU A 552 3.47 -11.86 -14.90
N PRO A 553 2.77 -12.45 -15.90
CA PRO A 553 1.71 -13.42 -15.63
C PRO A 553 2.26 -14.81 -15.25
N ASP A 554 3.49 -15.11 -15.63
CA ASP A 554 4.09 -16.45 -15.69
C ASP A 554 5.33 -16.60 -14.79
N VAL A 555 5.97 -15.50 -14.39
CA VAL A 555 7.14 -15.50 -13.49
C VAL A 555 6.83 -14.81 -12.17
N ARG A 556 7.22 -15.48 -11.08
CA ARG A 556 7.02 -15.04 -9.70
C ARG A 556 8.35 -15.04 -8.97
N THR A 557 8.44 -14.32 -7.85
CA THR A 557 9.55 -14.43 -6.90
C THR A 557 9.70 -15.89 -6.42
N PRO A 558 10.87 -16.26 -5.87
CA PRO A 558 11.04 -17.59 -5.27
C PRO A 558 9.96 -17.93 -4.24
N SER A 559 9.57 -19.20 -4.19
CA SER A 559 8.63 -19.73 -3.21
C SER A 559 9.21 -19.70 -1.80
N GLN A 560 8.34 -19.58 -0.81
CA GLN A 560 8.70 -19.74 0.60
C GLN A 560 8.28 -21.13 1.07
N ASN A 561 9.26 -21.92 1.51
CA ASN A 561 9.06 -23.26 2.05
C ASN A 561 9.75 -23.32 3.40
N ASN A 562 9.00 -23.64 4.45
CA ASN A 562 9.53 -23.68 5.82
C ASN A 562 8.93 -24.85 6.59
N LEU A 563 9.75 -25.49 7.42
CA LEU A 563 9.32 -26.48 8.41
C LEU A 563 9.85 -26.04 9.77
N ASP A 564 8.95 -25.70 10.67
CA ASP A 564 9.27 -25.54 12.09
C ASP A 564 8.87 -26.82 12.82
N ALA A 565 9.78 -27.33 13.65
CA ALA A 565 9.57 -28.57 14.38
C ALA A 565 9.96 -28.40 15.84
N SER A 566 9.24 -29.07 16.73
CA SER A 566 9.60 -29.12 18.14
C SER A 566 9.34 -30.47 18.75
N VAL A 567 10.12 -30.79 19.77
CA VAL A 567 9.98 -31.98 20.59
C VAL A 567 9.93 -31.56 22.05
N PHE A 568 8.84 -31.92 22.72
CA PHE A 568 8.64 -31.67 24.13
C PHE A 568 8.68 -32.99 24.89
N LYS A 569 9.30 -32.98 26.06
CA LYS A 569 9.35 -34.11 26.98
C LYS A 569 8.86 -33.66 28.34
N ARG A 570 7.69 -34.15 28.73
CA ARG A 570 7.14 -33.94 30.06
C ARG A 570 7.42 -35.17 30.93
N PHE A 571 7.97 -34.95 32.11
CA PHE A 571 8.23 -36.03 33.06
C PHE A 571 7.96 -35.55 34.49
N ARG A 572 7.30 -36.41 35.25
CA ARG A 572 7.00 -36.18 36.67
C ARG A 572 8.13 -36.74 37.50
N VAL A 573 8.71 -35.91 38.36
CA VAL A 573 9.74 -36.33 39.34
C VAL A 573 9.06 -36.72 40.64
N THR A 574 8.05 -35.95 41.05
CA THR A 574 7.16 -36.25 42.18
C THR A 574 5.70 -36.00 41.75
N GLU A 575 4.75 -36.21 42.65
CA GLU A 575 3.34 -35.92 42.38
C GLU A 575 3.05 -34.42 42.19
N ARG A 576 3.89 -33.54 42.75
CA ARG A 576 3.77 -32.08 42.63
C ARG A 576 4.76 -31.48 41.63
N SER A 577 5.87 -32.16 41.37
CA SER A 577 6.98 -31.65 40.55
C SER A 577 6.97 -32.24 39.14
N THR A 578 6.69 -31.41 38.14
CA THR A 578 6.75 -31.76 36.73
C THR A 578 7.79 -30.90 36.01
N PHE A 579 8.67 -31.54 35.25
CA PHE A 579 9.55 -30.85 34.33
C PHE A 579 9.06 -31.02 32.90
N GLU A 580 9.26 -29.98 32.10
CA GLU A 580 9.05 -30.00 30.66
C GLU A 580 10.29 -29.48 29.96
N PHE A 581 10.97 -30.37 29.26
CA PHE A 581 12.05 -30.02 28.36
C PHE A 581 11.49 -29.74 26.97
N ARG A 582 11.97 -28.68 26.32
CA ARG A 582 11.60 -28.30 24.97
C ARG A 582 12.84 -28.15 24.11
N ALA A 583 12.83 -28.77 22.94
CA ALA A 583 13.75 -28.50 21.86
C ALA A 583 12.95 -28.03 20.64
N GLU A 584 13.25 -26.84 20.16
CA GLU A 584 12.54 -26.19 19.06
C GLU A 584 13.53 -25.84 17.95
N ALA A 585 13.15 -26.12 16.71
CA ALA A 585 13.92 -25.84 15.52
C ALA A 585 13.07 -25.02 14.55
N PHE A 586 13.42 -23.74 14.41
CA PHE A 586 12.88 -22.88 13.36
C PHE A 586 13.67 -23.11 12.08
N ASN A 587 12.98 -23.28 10.95
CA ASN A 587 13.59 -23.75 9.70
C ASN A 587 14.42 -25.03 9.93
N ALA A 588 13.79 -26.07 10.48
CA ALA A 588 14.41 -27.32 10.88
C ALA A 588 15.20 -28.00 9.73
N THR A 589 14.75 -27.84 8.49
CA THR A 589 15.40 -28.36 7.27
C THR A 589 16.55 -27.49 6.77
N ASN A 590 16.77 -26.30 7.37
CA ASN A 590 17.74 -25.32 6.91
C ASN A 590 17.56 -24.94 5.42
N HIS A 591 16.30 -24.89 4.96
CA HIS A 591 15.97 -24.51 3.59
C HIS A 591 16.25 -23.01 3.40
N PRO A 592 16.98 -22.60 2.34
CA PRO A 592 17.28 -21.20 2.10
C PRO A 592 16.04 -20.43 1.67
N THR A 593 15.92 -19.17 2.08
CA THR A 593 14.93 -18.22 1.53
C THR A 593 15.63 -17.31 0.54
N TRP A 594 15.43 -17.56 -0.75
CA TRP A 594 16.06 -16.77 -1.81
C TRP A 594 15.49 -15.35 -1.90
N ALA A 595 16.36 -14.38 -2.18
CA ALA A 595 15.93 -13.01 -2.50
C ALA A 595 15.29 -12.94 -3.89
N ASN A 596 14.69 -11.80 -4.21
CA ASN A 596 14.15 -11.56 -5.55
C ASN A 596 15.29 -11.42 -6.58
N PRO A 597 15.08 -11.88 -7.83
CA PRO A 597 16.03 -11.61 -8.91
C PRO A 597 16.07 -10.12 -9.24
N GLY A 598 17.16 -9.63 -9.84
CA GLY A 598 17.19 -8.29 -10.42
C GLY A 598 16.18 -8.13 -11.57
N VAL A 599 15.51 -6.98 -11.62
CA VAL A 599 14.36 -6.73 -12.52
C VAL A 599 14.53 -5.50 -13.41
N ASP A 600 15.69 -4.86 -13.41
CA ASP A 600 15.99 -3.69 -14.25
C ASP A 600 16.56 -4.12 -15.61
N VAL A 601 15.82 -3.87 -16.70
CA VAL A 601 16.25 -4.24 -18.06
C VAL A 601 17.57 -3.58 -18.49
N THR A 602 17.97 -2.48 -17.83
CA THR A 602 19.18 -1.73 -18.19
C THR A 602 20.42 -2.22 -17.43
N ASN A 603 20.24 -3.02 -16.39
CA ASN A 603 21.34 -3.52 -15.56
C ASN A 603 21.68 -4.98 -15.89
N ALA A 604 22.43 -5.17 -16.98
CA ALA A 604 22.76 -6.49 -17.52
C ALA A 604 23.47 -7.43 -16.53
N SER A 605 24.19 -6.91 -15.53
CA SER A 605 24.92 -7.75 -14.56
C SER A 605 24.03 -8.38 -13.49
N SER A 606 22.83 -7.84 -13.26
CA SER A 606 21.91 -8.32 -12.22
C SER A 606 20.53 -8.70 -12.75
N PHE A 607 20.19 -8.32 -13.99
CA PHE A 607 18.89 -8.61 -14.58
C PHE A 607 18.68 -10.12 -14.74
N GLY A 608 17.63 -10.66 -14.12
CA GLY A 608 17.37 -12.10 -14.10
C GLY A 608 18.20 -12.91 -13.10
N VAL A 609 19.01 -12.26 -12.26
CA VAL A 609 19.97 -12.91 -11.36
C VAL A 609 19.55 -12.75 -9.88
N ILE A 610 19.59 -13.83 -9.11
CA ILE A 610 19.44 -13.83 -7.65
C ILE A 610 20.82 -13.77 -7.01
N THR A 611 21.12 -12.67 -6.32
CA THR A 611 22.45 -12.44 -5.70
C THR A 611 22.50 -12.71 -4.21
N ASN A 612 21.35 -12.84 -3.54
CA ASN A 612 21.26 -12.91 -2.08
C ASN A 612 20.30 -14.02 -1.60
N LYS A 613 20.53 -14.51 -0.37
CA LYS A 613 19.65 -15.42 0.36
C LYS A 613 19.57 -15.04 1.83
N ASN A 614 18.46 -15.37 2.46
CA ASN A 614 18.16 -15.16 3.86
C ASN A 614 17.69 -16.46 4.53
N GLY A 615 17.55 -16.41 5.86
CA GLY A 615 17.05 -17.51 6.66
C GLY A 615 18.13 -18.54 6.97
N SER A 616 18.22 -18.90 8.24
CA SER A 616 19.05 -20.00 8.74
C SER A 616 18.26 -20.78 9.77
N ARG A 617 18.65 -22.03 9.99
CA ARG A 617 18.08 -22.82 11.09
C ARG A 617 18.45 -22.20 12.44
N VAL A 618 17.46 -22.05 13.30
CA VAL A 618 17.64 -21.59 14.69
C VAL A 618 17.15 -22.69 15.63
N LEU A 619 18.02 -23.10 16.56
CA LEU A 619 17.69 -24.07 17.61
C LEU A 619 17.48 -23.35 18.94
N GLN A 620 16.41 -23.68 19.64
CA GLN A 620 16.12 -23.18 20.98
C GLN A 620 15.87 -24.35 21.93
N LEU A 621 16.45 -24.28 23.11
CA LEU A 621 16.26 -25.24 24.19
C LEU A 621 15.67 -24.52 25.40
N ALA A 622 14.68 -25.12 26.03
CA ALA A 622 14.09 -24.59 27.25
C ALA A 622 13.78 -25.71 28.26
N LEU A 623 13.90 -25.39 29.53
CA LEU A 623 13.46 -26.24 30.63
C LEU A 623 12.47 -25.46 31.49
N LYS A 624 11.26 -26.01 31.63
CA LYS A 624 10.21 -25.44 32.48
C LYS A 624 9.99 -26.36 33.67
N PHE A 625 9.99 -25.78 34.87
CA PHE A 625 9.64 -26.46 36.11
C PHE A 625 8.26 -26.00 36.58
N LEU A 626 7.40 -26.96 36.91
CA LEU A 626 6.05 -26.78 37.43
C LEU A 626 5.99 -27.46 38.81
N PHE A 627 5.54 -26.73 39.83
CA PHE A 627 5.54 -27.16 41.23
C PHE A 627 4.20 -26.93 41.92
#